data_AF-V4AAJ4-F1
#
_entry.id   AF-V4AAJ4-F1
#
_cell.length_a   1.000
_cell.length_b   1.000
_cell.length_c   1.000
_cell.angle_alpha   90.00
_cell.angle_beta   90.00
_cell.angle_gamma   90.00
#
_symmetry.space_group_name_H-M   'P 1'
#
loop_
_entity.id
_entity.type
_entity.pdbx_description
1 polymer ?
#
loop_
_entity_poly.entity_id
_entity_poly.type
_entity_poly.pdbx_seq_one_letter_code
_entity_poly.pdbx_strand_id
1 'polypeptide(L)'
;MKFTFILFILGVHNSSGELECGNFVPVSVTGNKQNLTSVYYPFDYPRPLSCSWILTSRNPNSRLNFQIISFNLTRSPFCSADYFKIKDGPSIISPTIFNWCGQKPPGTRFRTIGNKALIFFSTLDTGKPASGFYMQFWAENKEVIIERDPVFTTVHYILAGVFAVFVGFFVVSLAYLTLLSRLNLHKKNKVSHSPS
;
A
#
# COMPACT_ATOMS: atom_id res chain seq x y z
N MET A 1 -18.26 -47.93 19.36
CA MET A 1 -17.32 -48.29 18.26
C MET A 1 -17.88 -47.69 16.97
N LYS A 2 -17.07 -46.88 16.28
CA LYS A 2 -17.27 -46.31 14.93
C LYS A 2 -18.30 -45.18 14.76
N PHE A 3 -17.84 -43.92 14.86
CA PHE A 3 -18.35 -42.82 14.03
C PHE A 3 -17.31 -41.71 13.74
N THR A 4 -16.01 -42.02 13.84
CA THR A 4 -14.91 -41.06 13.60
C THR A 4 -14.14 -41.34 12.31
N PHE A 5 -14.79 -41.86 11.27
CA PHE A 5 -14.13 -42.19 9.99
C PHE A 5 -14.85 -41.66 8.74
N ILE A 6 -15.86 -40.80 8.88
CA ILE A 6 -16.53 -40.17 7.73
C ILE A 6 -16.44 -38.65 7.83
N LEU A 7 -15.21 -38.12 7.82
CA LEU A 7 -14.98 -36.69 7.71
C LEU A 7 -13.78 -36.33 6.81
N PHE A 8 -13.45 -37.19 5.84
CA PHE A 8 -12.41 -36.92 4.83
C PHE A 8 -12.93 -36.83 3.38
N ILE A 9 -14.24 -36.98 3.12
CA ILE A 9 -14.78 -37.03 1.73
C ILE A 9 -15.68 -35.85 1.35
N LEU A 10 -16.00 -34.94 2.27
CA LEU A 10 -16.60 -33.66 1.92
C LEU A 10 -15.65 -32.58 2.39
N GLY A 11 -15.00 -31.89 1.45
CA GLY A 11 -14.21 -30.69 1.71
C GLY A 11 -15.10 -29.60 2.31
N VAL A 12 -15.41 -29.71 3.59
CA VAL A 12 -16.11 -28.69 4.36
C VAL A 12 -15.06 -27.63 4.66
N HIS A 13 -14.89 -26.70 3.71
CA HIS A 13 -14.37 -25.38 4.02
C HIS A 13 -15.28 -24.78 5.09
N ASN A 14 -14.76 -24.60 6.30
CA ASN A 14 -15.44 -23.84 7.33
C ASN A 14 -15.60 -22.40 6.81
N SER A 15 -16.85 -22.00 6.54
CA SER A 15 -17.19 -20.74 5.85
C SER A 15 -17.12 -19.53 6.78
N SER A 16 -16.01 -19.36 7.49
CA SER A 16 -15.80 -18.23 8.42
C SER A 16 -14.43 -17.57 8.28
N GLY A 17 -13.90 -17.42 7.06
CA GLY A 17 -12.73 -16.57 6.79
C GLY A 17 -11.47 -16.81 7.65
N GLU A 18 -11.38 -17.98 8.29
CA GLU A 18 -10.34 -18.33 9.24
C GLU A 18 -9.14 -18.83 8.44
N LEU A 19 -8.01 -18.13 8.56
CA LEU A 19 -6.78 -18.50 7.87
C LEU A 19 -6.26 -19.80 8.49
N GLU A 20 -6.27 -20.89 7.73
CA GLU A 20 -5.80 -22.20 8.17
C GLU A 20 -4.36 -22.11 8.72
N CYS A 21 -4.15 -22.72 9.90
CA CYS A 21 -2.84 -22.84 10.51
C CYS A 21 -2.18 -24.16 10.09
N GLY A 22 -0.88 -24.15 9.79
CA GLY A 22 -0.09 -25.38 9.58
C GLY A 22 0.84 -25.36 8.37
N ASN A 23 0.74 -24.38 7.48
CA ASN A 23 1.63 -24.19 6.33
C ASN A 23 1.83 -22.70 6.01
N PHE A 24 2.74 -22.39 5.07
CA PHE A 24 2.85 -21.04 4.50
C PHE A 24 1.59 -20.71 3.69
N VAL A 25 0.69 -19.93 4.29
CA VAL A 25 -0.51 -19.46 3.62
C VAL A 25 -0.26 -18.07 3.03
N PRO A 26 -0.26 -17.90 1.70
CA PRO A 26 -0.18 -16.58 1.08
C PRO A 26 -1.53 -15.85 1.25
N VAL A 27 -1.47 -14.59 1.67
CA VAL A 27 -2.66 -13.76 1.91
C VAL A 27 -2.53 -12.46 1.14
N SER A 28 -3.50 -12.16 0.28
CA SER A 28 -3.57 -10.87 -0.39
C SER A 28 -4.08 -9.81 0.58
N VAL A 29 -3.32 -8.73 0.73
CA VAL A 29 -3.70 -7.58 1.57
C VAL A 29 -4.31 -6.49 0.70
N THR A 30 -5.40 -5.91 1.19
CA THR A 30 -6.12 -4.78 0.56
C THR A 30 -6.00 -3.52 1.41
N GLY A 31 -6.51 -2.39 0.90
CA GLY A 31 -6.59 -1.15 1.69
C GLY A 31 -7.58 -1.21 2.86
N ASN A 32 -8.50 -2.17 2.85
CA ASN A 32 -9.46 -2.39 3.92
C ASN A 32 -8.82 -3.20 5.05
N LYS A 33 -9.30 -2.95 6.28
CA LYS A 33 -8.88 -3.73 7.45
C LYS A 33 -9.34 -5.18 7.32
N GLN A 34 -8.39 -6.10 7.43
CA GLN A 34 -8.59 -7.54 7.47
C GLN A 34 -8.17 -8.08 8.84
N ASN A 35 -8.80 -9.17 9.28
CA ASN A 35 -8.58 -9.74 10.61
C ASN A 35 -7.65 -10.96 10.53
N LEU A 36 -6.78 -11.12 11.52
CA LEU A 36 -6.08 -12.38 11.80
C LEU A 36 -6.25 -12.71 13.28
N THR A 37 -6.70 -13.93 13.57
CA THR A 37 -6.89 -14.44 14.92
C THR A 37 -6.14 -15.75 15.12
N SER A 38 -5.83 -16.09 16.38
CA SER A 38 -5.52 -17.48 16.73
C SER A 38 -6.75 -18.35 16.51
N VAL A 39 -6.53 -19.63 16.22
CA VAL A 39 -7.60 -20.63 16.10
C VAL A 39 -8.43 -20.65 17.38
N TYR A 40 -9.76 -20.69 17.24
CA TYR A 40 -10.74 -20.66 18.33
C TYR A 40 -10.84 -19.36 19.15
N TYR A 41 -10.17 -18.26 18.77
CA TYR A 41 -10.34 -16.97 19.46
C TYR A 41 -11.84 -16.61 19.61
N PRO A 42 -12.32 -16.18 20.79
CA PRO A 42 -11.57 -15.73 21.97
C PRO A 42 -11.24 -16.84 22.99
N PHE A 43 -11.49 -18.10 22.66
CA PHE A 43 -11.09 -19.23 23.49
C PHE A 43 -9.59 -19.52 23.37
N ASP A 44 -9.13 -20.38 24.27
CA ASP A 44 -7.76 -20.81 24.36
C ASP A 44 -7.26 -21.46 23.05
N TYR A 45 -6.09 -21.05 22.58
CA TYR A 45 -5.50 -21.64 21.37
C TYR A 45 -5.05 -23.10 21.61
N PRO A 46 -5.15 -23.96 20.57
CA PRO A 46 -4.66 -25.33 20.67
C PRO A 46 -3.13 -25.38 20.79
N ARG A 47 -2.59 -26.51 21.26
CA ARG A 47 -1.15 -26.81 21.31
C ARG A 47 -0.91 -28.24 20.79
N PRO A 48 0.26 -28.52 20.18
CA PRO A 48 1.25 -27.56 19.67
C PRO A 48 0.79 -26.90 18.36
N LEU A 49 1.37 -25.73 18.03
CA LEU A 49 1.07 -25.00 16.80
C LEU A 49 2.34 -24.51 16.11
N SER A 50 2.27 -24.49 14.78
CA SER A 50 3.25 -23.87 13.89
C SER A 50 2.52 -23.24 12.71
N CYS A 51 2.07 -22.00 12.88
CA CYS A 51 1.37 -21.24 11.85
C CYS A 51 2.29 -20.22 11.19
N SER A 52 2.18 -20.07 9.87
CA SER A 52 2.94 -19.08 9.11
C SER A 52 2.10 -18.44 8.01
N TRP A 53 2.11 -17.11 7.92
CA TRP A 53 1.37 -16.37 6.88
C TRP A 53 2.28 -15.41 6.13
N ILE A 54 2.22 -15.41 4.80
CA ILE A 54 2.89 -14.42 3.96
C ILE A 54 1.83 -13.43 3.48
N LEU A 55 1.83 -12.25 4.09
CA LEU A 55 0.96 -11.16 3.69
C LEU A 55 1.62 -10.41 2.52
N THR A 56 0.89 -10.20 1.43
CA THR A 56 1.36 -9.44 0.26
C THR A 56 0.30 -8.48 -0.24
N SER A 57 0.61 -7.19 -0.30
CA SER A 57 -0.19 -6.20 -1.04
C SER A 57 0.20 -6.21 -2.52
N ARG A 58 -0.79 -6.10 -3.41
CA ARG A 58 -0.57 -6.04 -4.87
C ARG A 58 0.15 -4.76 -5.30
N ASN A 59 0.05 -3.68 -4.54
CA ASN A 59 0.74 -2.44 -4.85
C ASN A 59 2.19 -2.50 -4.31
N PRO A 60 3.23 -2.49 -5.16
CA PRO A 60 4.62 -2.49 -4.69
C PRO A 60 5.00 -1.21 -3.94
N ASN A 61 4.35 -0.08 -4.26
CA ASN A 61 4.54 1.19 -3.55
C ASN A 61 3.58 1.34 -2.36
N SER A 62 3.37 0.26 -1.61
CA SER A 62 2.58 0.27 -0.37
C SER A 62 3.39 -0.29 0.79
N ARG A 63 2.89 -0.07 2.00
CA ARG A 63 3.32 -0.74 3.22
C ARG A 63 2.15 -1.43 3.88
N LEU A 64 2.44 -2.42 4.73
CA LEU A 64 1.45 -3.09 5.54
C LEU A 64 1.45 -2.47 6.94
N ASN A 65 0.26 -2.18 7.44
CA ASN A 65 0.03 -1.73 8.81
C ASN A 65 -0.62 -2.84 9.62
N PHE A 66 -0.30 -2.88 10.91
CA PHE A 66 -0.83 -3.83 11.87
C PHE A 66 -1.34 -3.11 13.10
N GLN A 67 -2.44 -3.60 13.66
CA GLN A 67 -2.98 -3.12 14.93
C GLN A 67 -3.41 -4.31 15.80
N ILE A 68 -2.88 -4.36 17.02
CA ILE A 68 -3.33 -5.31 18.04
C ILE A 68 -4.70 -4.90 18.56
N ILE A 69 -5.67 -5.81 18.52
CA ILE A 69 -7.00 -5.63 19.14
C ILE A 69 -7.02 -6.32 20.50
N SER A 70 -6.53 -7.56 20.57
CA SER A 70 -6.34 -8.34 21.80
C SER A 70 -5.12 -9.24 21.63
N PHE A 71 -4.33 -9.40 22.69
CA PHE A 71 -3.14 -10.26 22.62
C PHE A 71 -2.81 -10.81 24.00
N ASN A 72 -2.82 -12.14 24.12
CA ASN A 72 -2.47 -12.86 25.33
C ASN A 72 -1.96 -14.26 24.95
N LEU A 73 -0.64 -14.44 24.99
CA LEU A 73 0.02 -15.74 24.87
C LEU A 73 0.64 -16.15 26.20
N THR A 74 0.97 -17.42 26.36
CA THR A 74 1.73 -17.89 27.52
C THR A 74 3.07 -17.16 27.61
N ARG A 75 3.33 -16.53 28.76
CA ARG A 75 4.55 -15.76 28.99
C ARG A 75 5.71 -16.69 29.31
N SER A 76 6.85 -16.47 28.66
CA SER A 76 8.13 -17.11 29.02
C SER A 76 9.31 -16.15 28.81
N PRO A 77 10.48 -16.41 29.43
CA PRO A 77 11.69 -15.63 29.18
C PRO A 77 12.02 -15.63 27.68
N PHE A 78 12.22 -14.44 27.11
CA PHE A 78 12.52 -14.23 25.68
C PHE A 78 11.50 -14.83 24.69
N CYS A 79 10.29 -15.17 25.16
CA CYS A 79 9.27 -15.85 24.36
C CYS A 79 9.76 -17.16 23.73
N SER A 80 10.51 -17.93 24.52
CA SER A 80 11.02 -19.26 24.16
C SER A 80 9.97 -20.36 24.07
N ALA A 81 8.79 -20.18 24.69
CA ALA A 81 7.70 -21.16 24.68
C ALA A 81 6.70 -20.86 23.57
N ASP A 82 5.84 -19.86 23.81
CA ASP A 82 4.87 -19.40 22.82
C ASP A 82 5.30 -18.03 22.32
N TYR A 83 5.22 -17.79 21.01
CA TYR A 83 5.54 -16.50 20.43
C TYR A 83 4.70 -16.17 19.21
N PHE A 84 4.44 -14.87 19.05
CA PHE A 84 3.95 -14.28 17.81
C PHE A 84 5.00 -13.34 17.25
N LYS A 85 5.34 -13.49 15.98
CA LYS A 85 6.42 -12.75 15.33
C LYS A 85 5.98 -12.19 13.99
N ILE A 86 6.34 -10.94 13.71
CA ILE A 86 6.15 -10.27 12.41
C ILE A 86 7.53 -9.87 11.87
N LYS A 87 7.76 -10.23 10.62
CA LYS A 87 8.96 -9.93 9.83
C LYS A 87 8.63 -8.92 8.73
N ASP A 88 9.49 -7.94 8.54
CA ASP A 88 9.39 -6.93 7.47
C ASP A 88 9.95 -7.49 6.15
N GLY A 89 9.09 -8.19 5.43
CA GLY A 89 9.43 -8.88 4.19
C GLY A 89 8.98 -10.35 4.21
N PRO A 90 9.13 -11.06 3.09
CA PRO A 90 8.57 -12.39 2.90
C PRO A 90 9.45 -13.54 3.41
N SER A 91 10.63 -13.27 3.98
CA SER A 91 11.65 -14.28 4.28
C SER A 91 11.93 -14.41 5.78
N ILE A 92 12.40 -15.59 6.20
CA ILE A 92 12.83 -15.85 7.59
C ILE A 92 13.97 -14.93 8.05
N ILE A 93 14.83 -14.50 7.11
CA ILE A 93 15.96 -13.60 7.36
C ILE A 93 15.57 -12.12 7.34
N SER A 94 14.32 -11.79 7.00
CA SER A 94 13.84 -10.41 7.05
C SER A 94 13.96 -9.82 8.47
N PRO A 95 14.09 -8.49 8.60
CA PRO A 95 14.13 -7.84 9.91
C PRO A 95 12.88 -8.15 10.73
N THR A 96 13.05 -8.41 12.03
CA THR A 96 11.91 -8.61 12.95
C THR A 96 11.39 -7.26 13.42
N ILE A 97 10.12 -6.97 13.17
CA ILE A 97 9.45 -5.74 13.65
C ILE A 97 8.57 -5.97 14.88
N PHE A 98 8.21 -7.23 15.14
CA PHE A 98 7.48 -7.64 16.33
C PHE A 98 7.85 -9.07 16.71
N ASN A 99 8.10 -9.33 17.99
CA ASN A 99 8.25 -10.66 18.58
C ASN A 99 7.79 -10.58 20.03
N TRP A 100 6.68 -11.23 20.38
CA TRP A 100 6.07 -11.04 21.69
C TRP A 100 5.27 -12.26 22.17
N CYS A 101 5.13 -12.32 23.48
CA CYS A 101 4.37 -13.30 24.26
C CYS A 101 3.87 -12.64 25.55
N GLY A 102 2.98 -13.30 26.30
CA GLY A 102 2.25 -12.62 27.37
C GLY A 102 1.20 -11.67 26.80
N GLN A 103 0.85 -10.66 27.58
CA GLN A 103 -0.12 -9.64 27.18
C GLN A 103 0.53 -8.49 26.41
N LYS A 104 -0.22 -7.90 25.47
CA LYS A 104 0.14 -6.64 24.80
C LYS A 104 -1.05 -5.68 24.82
N PRO A 105 -0.85 -4.37 25.09
CA PRO A 105 -1.95 -3.40 25.12
C PRO A 105 -2.71 -3.32 23.77
N PRO A 106 -4.05 -3.30 23.79
CA PRO A 106 -4.86 -2.96 22.62
C PRO A 106 -4.45 -1.63 22.00
N GLY A 107 -4.51 -1.53 20.67
CA GLY A 107 -4.11 -0.34 19.93
C GLY A 107 -2.62 -0.23 19.63
N THR A 108 -1.78 -1.17 20.09
CA THR A 108 -0.38 -1.24 19.67
C THR A 108 -0.29 -1.40 18.14
N ARG A 109 0.53 -0.58 17.48
CA ARG A 109 0.68 -0.55 16.02
C ARG A 109 2.10 -0.85 15.56
N PHE A 110 2.19 -1.50 14.41
CA PHE A 110 3.43 -1.78 13.69
C PHE A 110 3.23 -1.53 12.20
N ARG A 111 4.33 -1.32 11.47
CA ARG A 111 4.30 -1.17 10.02
C ARG A 111 5.53 -1.79 9.39
N THR A 112 5.37 -2.36 8.19
CA THR A 112 6.50 -2.75 7.35
C THR A 112 7.07 -1.55 6.61
N ILE A 113 8.29 -1.68 6.11
CA ILE A 113 8.84 -0.80 5.08
C ILE A 113 8.27 -1.22 3.72
N GLY A 114 8.21 -2.51 3.41
CA GLY A 114 7.74 -3.03 2.12
C GLY A 114 6.26 -3.40 2.07
N ASN A 115 5.82 -3.90 0.92
CA ASN A 115 4.45 -4.37 0.69
C ASN A 115 4.22 -5.84 1.12
N LYS A 116 5.16 -6.45 1.86
CA LYS A 116 5.12 -7.85 2.27
C LYS A 116 5.51 -8.01 3.73
N ALA A 117 4.90 -8.98 4.41
CA ALA A 117 5.28 -9.40 5.75
C ALA A 117 5.17 -10.91 5.91
N LEU A 118 6.01 -11.48 6.76
CA LEU A 118 5.95 -12.87 7.17
C LEU A 118 5.61 -12.93 8.65
N ILE A 119 4.54 -13.65 8.99
CA ILE A 119 4.04 -13.82 10.35
C ILE A 119 4.27 -15.25 10.81
N PHE A 120 4.70 -15.41 12.05
CA PHE A 120 4.76 -16.70 12.74
C PHE A 120 3.94 -16.67 14.01
N PHE A 121 3.18 -17.74 14.25
CA PHE A 121 2.63 -18.07 15.56
C PHE A 121 3.00 -19.50 15.89
N SER A 122 3.76 -19.70 16.95
CA SER A 122 4.23 -21.03 17.35
C SER A 122 4.11 -21.21 18.85
N THR A 123 3.77 -22.44 19.24
CA THR A 123 3.53 -22.83 20.63
C THR A 123 4.16 -24.19 20.90
N LEU A 124 4.67 -24.42 22.10
CA LEU A 124 5.18 -25.74 22.49
C LEU A 124 4.04 -26.73 22.79
N ASP A 125 4.37 -28.00 22.99
CA ASP A 125 3.44 -29.04 23.46
C ASP A 125 3.44 -29.14 25.01
N THR A 126 3.52 -28.01 25.70
CA THR A 126 3.57 -27.96 27.17
C THR A 126 2.88 -26.72 27.70
N GLY A 127 2.61 -26.69 29.01
CA GLY A 127 1.99 -25.55 29.67
C GLY A 127 0.49 -25.41 29.36
N LYS A 128 -0.14 -24.40 29.98
CA LYS A 128 -1.54 -24.03 29.73
C LYS A 128 -1.62 -23.00 28.61
N PRO A 129 -2.71 -22.98 27.81
CA PRO A 129 -2.90 -21.96 26.79
C PRO A 129 -3.22 -20.62 27.44
N ALA A 130 -3.24 -19.61 26.60
CA ALA A 130 -3.97 -18.39 26.86
C ALA A 130 -5.01 -18.16 25.75
N SER A 131 -5.77 -17.08 25.86
CA SER A 131 -6.85 -16.72 24.93
C SER A 131 -6.40 -16.32 23.52
N GLY A 132 -5.08 -16.30 23.26
CA GLY A 132 -4.53 -16.09 21.93
C GLY A 132 -4.49 -14.63 21.50
N PHE A 133 -4.68 -14.39 20.20
CA PHE A 133 -4.55 -13.06 19.63
C PHE A 133 -5.67 -12.73 18.65
N TYR A 134 -5.97 -11.44 18.56
CA TYR A 134 -6.77 -10.82 17.51
C TYR A 134 -6.06 -9.55 17.05
N MET A 135 -5.67 -9.51 15.78
CA MET A 135 -5.08 -8.34 15.15
C MET A 135 -5.79 -7.97 13.85
N GLN A 136 -5.64 -6.71 13.47
CA GLN A 136 -6.07 -6.18 12.18
C GLN A 136 -4.85 -5.78 11.35
N PHE A 137 -4.94 -5.99 10.04
CA PHE A 137 -3.92 -5.57 9.08
C PHE A 137 -4.54 -4.98 7.81
N TRP A 138 -3.83 -4.05 7.16
CA TRP A 138 -4.24 -3.42 5.90
C TRP A 138 -3.03 -2.86 5.15
N ALA A 139 -3.19 -2.63 3.86
CA ALA A 139 -2.21 -1.97 3.00
C ALA A 139 -2.45 -0.46 2.97
N GLU A 140 -1.38 0.31 2.95
CA GLU A 140 -1.41 1.77 2.81
C GLU A 140 -0.41 2.17 1.73
N ASN A 141 -0.87 2.98 0.76
CA ASN A 141 0.00 3.50 -0.28
C ASN A 141 1.01 4.48 0.33
N LYS A 142 2.27 4.38 -0.07
CA LYS A 142 3.25 5.39 0.28
C LYS A 142 3.00 6.63 -0.57
N GLU A 143 3.08 7.80 0.04
CA GLU A 143 3.07 9.05 -0.71
C GLU A 143 4.19 9.01 -1.74
N VAL A 144 3.82 9.16 -3.01
CA VAL A 144 4.79 9.46 -4.06
C VAL A 144 5.17 10.91 -3.82
N ILE A 145 6.33 11.15 -3.22
CA ILE A 145 6.95 12.46 -3.31
C ILE A 145 7.30 12.60 -4.78
N ILE A 146 6.41 13.26 -5.53
CA ILE A 146 6.81 13.83 -6.81
C ILE A 146 7.83 14.87 -6.39
N GLU A 147 9.12 14.54 -6.47
CA GLU A 147 10.11 15.61 -6.61
C GLU A 147 9.59 16.41 -7.79
N ARG A 148 9.10 17.63 -7.52
CA ARG A 148 8.87 18.58 -8.59
C ARG A 148 10.26 18.85 -9.13
N ASP A 149 10.68 18.06 -10.11
CA ASP A 149 11.96 18.25 -10.75
C ASP A 149 11.99 19.69 -11.22
N PRO A 150 12.87 20.55 -10.66
CA PRO A 150 12.94 21.95 -11.05
C PRO A 150 13.24 22.06 -12.55
N VAL A 151 13.86 21.02 -13.13
CA VAL A 151 14.09 20.85 -14.57
C VAL A 151 12.79 20.88 -15.37
N PHE A 152 11.76 20.10 -14.99
CA PHE A 152 10.51 20.03 -15.75
C PHE A 152 9.73 21.35 -15.68
N THR A 153 9.75 22.01 -14.52
CA THR A 153 9.16 23.32 -14.32
C THR A 153 9.88 24.38 -15.17
N THR A 154 11.22 24.37 -15.18
CA THR A 154 12.04 25.30 -15.95
C THR A 154 11.82 25.15 -17.45
N VAL A 155 11.76 23.92 -17.97
CA VAL A 155 11.49 23.64 -19.39
C VAL A 155 10.11 24.16 -19.81
N HIS A 156 9.09 23.98 -18.97
CA HIS A 156 7.73 24.46 -19.27
C HIS A 156 7.68 26.00 -19.38
N TYR A 157 8.36 26.72 -18.47
CA TYR A 157 8.45 28.19 -18.54
C TYR A 157 9.24 28.70 -19.75
N ILE A 158 10.32 28.03 -20.12
CA ILE A 158 11.10 28.39 -21.32
C ILE A 158 10.23 28.25 -22.58
N LEU A 159 9.52 27.13 -22.73
CA LEU A 159 8.62 26.91 -23.89
C LEU A 159 7.50 27.94 -23.96
N ALA A 160 6.89 28.29 -22.81
CA ALA A 160 5.88 29.34 -22.74
C ALA A 160 6.42 30.72 -23.16
N GLY A 161 7.64 31.06 -22.74
CA GLY A 161 8.31 32.30 -23.13
C GLY A 161 8.59 32.38 -24.63
N VAL A 162 9.09 31.29 -25.22
CA VAL A 162 9.36 31.21 -26.67
C VAL A 162 8.07 31.37 -27.47
N PHE A 163 6.98 30.70 -27.07
CA PHE A 163 5.68 30.82 -27.72
C PHE A 163 5.15 32.27 -27.67
N ALA A 164 5.25 32.94 -26.52
CA ALA A 164 4.82 34.33 -26.37
C ALA A 164 5.58 35.29 -27.31
N VAL A 165 6.89 35.07 -27.48
CA VAL A 165 7.72 35.85 -28.40
C VAL A 165 7.28 35.62 -29.85
N PHE A 166 7.05 34.38 -30.27
CA PHE A 166 6.55 34.07 -31.61
C PHE A 166 5.19 34.71 -31.88
N VAL A 167 4.24 34.60 -30.95
CA VAL A 167 2.92 35.24 -31.08
C VAL A 167 3.07 36.76 -31.16
N GLY A 168 3.94 37.37 -30.34
CA GLY A 168 4.25 38.79 -30.40
C GLY A 168 4.77 39.23 -31.77
N PHE A 169 5.74 38.49 -32.33
CA PHE A 169 6.25 38.76 -33.68
C PHE A 169 5.16 38.62 -34.75
N PHE A 170 4.31 37.60 -34.68
CA PHE A 170 3.20 37.42 -35.60
C PHE A 170 2.22 38.59 -35.55
N VAL A 171 1.84 39.04 -34.34
CA VAL A 171 0.92 40.17 -34.14
C VAL A 171 1.51 41.48 -34.67
N VAL A 172 2.80 41.75 -34.40
CA VAL A 172 3.50 42.93 -34.92
C VAL A 172 3.58 42.90 -36.44
N SER A 173 3.89 41.74 -37.02
CA SER A 173 3.98 41.57 -38.48
C SER A 173 2.62 41.77 -39.15
N LEU A 174 1.55 41.20 -38.59
CA LEU A 174 0.17 41.43 -39.03
C LEU A 174 -0.20 42.91 -38.96
N ALA A 175 0.09 43.59 -37.83
CA ALA A 175 -0.17 45.02 -37.69
C ALA A 175 0.58 45.85 -38.74
N TYR A 176 1.85 45.54 -38.99
CA TYR A 176 2.65 46.20 -40.01
C TYR A 176 2.08 46.01 -41.43
N LEU A 177 1.66 44.80 -41.78
CA LEU A 177 1.00 44.52 -43.07
C LEU A 177 -0.34 45.27 -43.21
N THR A 178 -1.13 45.37 -42.13
CA THR A 178 -2.36 46.17 -42.15
C THR A 178 -2.09 47.67 -42.31
N LEU A 179 -0.98 48.18 -41.77
CA LEU A 179 -0.58 49.57 -41.94
C LEU A 179 -0.12 49.84 -43.39
N LEU A 180 0.71 48.96 -43.95
CA LEU A 180 1.18 49.09 -45.33
C LEU A 180 0.03 49.05 -46.35
N SER A 181 -0.94 48.16 -46.15
CA SER A 181 -2.12 48.10 -47.01
C SER A 181 -2.96 49.38 -46.95
N ARG A 182 -3.16 49.98 -45.75
CA ARG A 182 -3.82 51.29 -45.59
C ARG A 182 -3.07 52.43 -46.29
N LEU A 183 -1.74 52.46 -46.19
CA LEU A 183 -0.92 53.48 -46.85
C LEU A 183 -0.97 53.36 -48.38
N ASN A 184 -0.97 52.13 -48.91
CA ASN A 184 -1.10 51.88 -50.35
C ASN A 184 -2.49 52.26 -50.90
N LEU A 185 -3.57 52.08 -50.11
CA LEU A 185 -4.92 52.55 -50.46
C LEU A 185 -4.97 54.09 -50.55
N HIS A 186 -4.35 54.79 -49.60
CA HIS A 186 -4.26 56.25 -49.64
C HIS A 186 -3.49 56.79 -50.86
N LYS A 187 -2.45 56.05 -51.30
CA LYS A 187 -1.68 56.42 -52.49
C LYS A 187 -2.50 56.23 -53.78
N LYS A 188 -3.35 55.19 -53.87
CA LYS A 188 -4.26 54.98 -55.02
C LYS A 188 -5.36 56.05 -55.10
N ASN A 189 -5.96 56.44 -53.97
CA ASN A 189 -7.01 57.47 -53.95
C ASN A 189 -6.52 58.89 -54.30
N LYS A 190 -5.22 59.19 -54.16
CA LYS A 190 -4.66 60.49 -54.57
C LYS A 190 -4.33 60.60 -56.06
N VAL A 191 -4.32 59.49 -56.81
CA VAL A 191 -3.99 59.47 -58.24
C VAL A 191 -5.24 59.60 -59.13
N SER A 192 -6.45 59.46 -58.58
CA SER A 192 -7.73 59.50 -59.32
C SER A 192 -8.41 60.87 -59.40
N HIS A 193 -7.74 61.97 -59.03
CA HIS A 193 -8.25 63.34 -59.21
C HIS A 193 -7.19 64.21 -59.91
N SER A 194 -7.12 64.10 -61.23
CA SER A 194 -6.58 65.15 -62.10
C SER A 194 -7.78 65.73 -62.87
N PRO A 195 -8.04 67.05 -62.77
CA PRO A 195 -9.15 67.67 -63.47
C PRO A 195 -8.79 67.92 -64.95
N SER A 196 -9.70 67.54 -65.85
CA SER A 196 -9.82 68.12 -67.19
C SER A 196 -10.63 69.40 -67.14
#